data_AF-A0A8J6E7M5-F1
#
_entry.id   AF-A0A8J6E7M5-F1
#
_cell.length_a   1.000
_cell.length_b   1.000
_cell.length_c   1.000
_cell.angle_alpha   90.00
_cell.angle_beta   90.00
_cell.angle_gamma   90.00
#
_symmetry.space_group_name_H-M   'P 1'
#
loop_
_entity.id
_entity.type
_entity.pdbx_description
1 polymer ?
#
loop_
_entity_poly.entity_id
_entity_poly.type
_entity_poly.pdbx_seq_one_letter_code
_entity_poly.pdbx_strand_id
1 'polypeptide(L)'
;MPLPACVDGVFLPKPVEEMLADKEVNKVPFIIGINNHEFGWSVQMLFNITGISEGMTREAATLALRDLPIMPPNPKAIPFILDEYLGDIDDPLEIRDRFLDLCGDTMFAIPALRIAKGHRGTICSYYS
;
A
#
# COMPACT_ATOMS: atom_id res chain seq x y z
N MET A 1 18.60 -11.75 2.74
CA MET A 1 17.79 -11.14 1.66
C MET A 1 16.55 -11.99 1.52
N PRO A 2 15.33 -11.49 1.80
CA PRO A 2 14.13 -12.24 1.49
C PRO A 2 14.04 -12.43 -0.04
N LEU A 3 13.70 -13.64 -0.49
CA LEU A 3 13.47 -13.95 -1.90
C LEU A 3 12.02 -13.59 -2.25
N PRO A 4 11.76 -12.57 -3.08
CA PRO A 4 10.40 -12.23 -3.47
C PRO A 4 9.83 -13.31 -4.41
N ALA A 5 8.50 -13.39 -4.48
CA ALA A 5 7.85 -14.15 -5.54
C ALA A 5 8.23 -13.57 -6.91
N CYS A 6 8.46 -14.43 -7.90
CA CYS A 6 8.77 -14.05 -9.26
C CYS A 6 7.93 -14.84 -10.27
N VAL A 7 7.78 -14.29 -11.47
CA VAL A 7 7.15 -15.00 -12.59
C VAL A 7 8.11 -16.07 -13.08
N ASP A 8 7.88 -17.32 -12.66
CA ASP A 8 8.76 -18.46 -12.92
C ASP A 8 8.30 -19.30 -14.13
N GLY A 9 7.14 -19.00 -14.71
CA GLY A 9 6.58 -19.75 -15.84
C GLY A 9 5.94 -21.10 -15.44
N VAL A 10 6.00 -21.48 -14.17
CA VAL A 10 5.52 -22.78 -13.66
C VAL A 10 4.44 -22.58 -12.61
N PHE A 11 4.79 -21.98 -11.46
CA PHE A 11 3.82 -21.66 -10.41
C PHE A 11 3.12 -20.33 -10.71
N LEU A 12 3.88 -19.30 -11.07
CA LEU A 12 3.39 -18.02 -11.58
C LEU A 12 3.71 -17.93 -13.08
N PRO A 13 2.79 -18.34 -13.97
CA PRO A 13 3.05 -18.40 -15.40
C PRO A 13 3.20 -17.03 -16.06
N LYS A 14 2.55 -15.99 -15.49
CA LYS A 14 2.60 -14.59 -15.95
C LYS A 14 2.29 -13.64 -14.79
N PRO A 15 2.42 -12.30 -14.96
CA PRO A 15 2.11 -11.34 -13.91
C PRO A 15 0.69 -11.49 -13.36
N VAL A 16 0.52 -11.29 -12.06
CA VAL A 16 -0.77 -11.47 -11.36
C VAL A 16 -1.85 -10.55 -11.93
N GLU A 17 -1.47 -9.34 -12.32
CA GLU A 17 -2.36 -8.36 -12.94
C GLU A 17 -2.95 -8.88 -14.26
N GLU A 18 -2.14 -9.56 -15.08
CA GLU A 18 -2.58 -10.18 -16.34
C GLU A 18 -3.48 -11.39 -16.06
N MET A 19 -3.12 -12.24 -15.10
CA MET A 19 -3.95 -13.39 -14.70
C MET A 19 -5.33 -12.95 -14.20
N LEU A 20 -5.40 -11.86 -13.44
CA LEU A 20 -6.67 -11.28 -12.97
C LEU A 20 -7.50 -10.71 -14.13
N ALA A 21 -6.86 -10.00 -15.06
CA ALA A 21 -7.54 -9.44 -16.24
C ALA A 21 -8.12 -10.54 -17.14
N ASP A 22 -7.36 -11.61 -17.37
CA ASP A 22 -7.73 -12.74 -18.22
C ASP A 22 -8.67 -13.74 -17.51
N LYS A 23 -8.99 -13.50 -16.22
CA LYS A 23 -9.80 -14.39 -15.37
C LYS A 23 -9.23 -15.81 -15.26
N GLU A 24 -7.91 -15.92 -15.30
CA GLU A 24 -7.13 -17.15 -15.13
C GLU A 24 -6.77 -17.42 -13.67
N VAL A 25 -7.57 -16.90 -12.74
CA VAL A 25 -7.47 -17.17 -11.30
C VAL A 25 -8.55 -18.15 -10.86
N ASN A 26 -8.28 -18.90 -9.80
CA ASN A 26 -9.23 -19.88 -9.27
C ASN A 26 -10.54 -19.21 -8.81
N LYS A 27 -11.68 -19.67 -9.34
CA LYS A 27 -13.01 -19.11 -9.05
C LYS A 27 -13.62 -19.72 -7.79
N VAL A 28 -12.95 -19.52 -6.66
CA VAL A 28 -13.41 -19.95 -5.34
C VAL A 28 -13.87 -18.76 -4.51
N PRO A 29 -14.76 -18.94 -3.52
CA PRO A 29 -15.07 -17.90 -2.55
C PRO A 29 -13.77 -17.37 -1.92
N PHE A 30 -13.61 -16.05 -1.92
CA PHE A 30 -12.41 -15.37 -1.46
C PHE A 30 -12.79 -14.20 -0.58
N ILE A 31 -12.19 -14.14 0.61
CA ILE A 31 -12.40 -13.07 1.59
C ILE A 31 -11.09 -12.30 1.67
N ILE A 32 -11.19 -10.97 1.56
CA ILE A 32 -10.10 -10.05 1.78
C ILE A 32 -10.54 -8.98 2.77
N GLY A 33 -9.67 -8.65 3.70
CA GLY A 33 -9.90 -7.65 4.73
C GLY A 33 -8.64 -6.82 4.93
N ILE A 34 -8.84 -5.64 5.51
CA ILE A 34 -7.81 -4.69 5.89
C ILE A 34 -8.10 -4.19 7.31
N ASN A 35 -7.07 -3.74 8.00
CA ASN A 35 -7.18 -3.05 9.29
C ASN A 35 -7.11 -1.53 9.10
N ASN A 36 -7.60 -0.78 10.07
CA ASN A 36 -7.63 0.69 9.99
C ASN A 36 -6.23 1.33 10.01
N HIS A 37 -5.24 0.69 10.62
CA HIS A 37 -3.88 1.24 10.79
C HIS A 37 -2.81 0.22 10.42
N GLU A 38 -2.83 -0.28 9.18
CA GLU A 38 -1.89 -1.32 8.72
C GLU A 38 -0.42 -0.90 8.87
N PHE A 39 -0.14 0.40 8.69
CA PHE A 39 1.20 0.95 8.84
C PHE A 39 1.50 1.49 10.25
N GLY A 40 0.60 1.28 11.22
CA GLY A 40 0.58 2.00 12.49
C GLY A 40 1.71 1.67 13.47
N TRP A 41 2.23 0.44 13.54
CA TRP A 41 3.38 0.12 14.42
C TRP A 41 4.30 -0.95 13.85
N SER A 42 3.81 -2.19 13.69
CA SER A 42 4.69 -3.30 13.30
C SER A 42 5.30 -3.13 11.90
N VAL A 43 4.51 -2.64 10.95
CA VAL A 43 4.96 -2.45 9.56
C VAL A 43 5.91 -1.24 9.47
N GLN A 44 5.63 -0.11 10.11
CA GLN A 44 6.57 1.02 10.13
C GLN A 44 7.95 0.63 10.71
N MET A 45 7.97 -0.22 11.75
CA MET A 45 9.21 -0.75 12.34
C MET A 45 9.96 -1.67 11.38
N LEU A 46 9.24 -2.48 10.59
CA LEU A 46 9.85 -3.34 9.56
C LEU A 46 10.57 -2.52 8.48
N PHE A 47 10.04 -1.34 8.15
CA PHE A 47 10.67 -0.39 7.21
C PHE A 47 11.68 0.55 7.88
N ASN A 48 12.01 0.33 9.15
CA ASN A 48 12.95 1.15 9.91
C ASN A 48 12.54 2.64 9.99
N ILE A 49 11.23 2.93 9.91
CA ILE A 49 10.70 4.26 10.18
C ILE A 49 10.51 4.38 11.68
N THR A 50 11.33 5.21 12.32
CA THR A 50 11.38 5.37 13.78
C THR A 50 11.48 6.84 14.14
N GLY A 51 11.20 7.18 15.40
CA GLY A 51 11.34 8.56 15.90
C GLY A 51 10.24 9.53 15.47
N ILE A 52 9.15 9.04 14.87
CA ILE A 52 8.05 9.86 14.38
C ILE A 52 6.95 10.09 15.45
N SER A 53 7.14 9.61 16.68
CA SER A 53 6.11 9.67 17.73
C SER A 53 5.70 11.09 18.09
N GLU A 54 6.61 12.05 17.97
CA GLU A 54 6.38 13.47 18.24
C GLU A 54 5.80 14.22 17.02
N GLY A 55 5.51 13.50 15.93
CA GLY A 55 5.03 14.06 14.68
C GLY A 55 6.08 14.01 13.58
N MET A 56 5.76 14.61 12.45
CA MET A 56 6.59 14.62 11.24
C MET A 56 6.41 15.96 10.52
N THR A 57 7.48 16.50 9.92
CA THR A 57 7.35 17.64 8.99
C THR A 57 7.06 17.13 7.58
N ARG A 58 6.52 17.99 6.72
CA ARG A 58 6.28 17.65 5.30
C ARG A 58 7.57 17.22 4.59
N GLU A 59 8.69 17.84 4.91
CA GLU A 59 10.00 17.50 4.35
C GLU A 59 10.44 16.10 4.79
N ALA A 60 10.25 15.77 6.07
CA ALA A 60 10.55 14.45 6.60
C ALA A 60 9.65 13.36 5.95
N ALA A 61 8.36 13.64 5.78
CA ALA A 61 7.43 12.77 5.07
C ALA A 61 7.87 12.55 3.61
N THR A 62 8.28 13.63 2.94
CA THR A 62 8.77 13.56 1.55
C THR A 62 10.02 12.70 1.41
N LEU A 63 10.97 12.87 2.32
CA LEU A 63 12.20 12.07 2.31
C LEU A 63 11.90 10.60 2.60
N ALA A 64 11.09 10.32 3.63
CA ALA A 64 10.69 8.96 3.98
C ALA A 64 9.97 8.25 2.82
N LEU A 65 9.03 8.91 2.12
CA LEU A 65 8.38 8.32 0.95
C LEU A 65 9.34 8.00 -0.19
N ARG A 66 10.38 8.81 -0.41
CA ARG A 66 11.37 8.55 -1.46
C ARG A 66 12.19 7.30 -1.20
N ASP A 67 12.49 7.03 0.07
CA ASP A 67 13.31 5.90 0.48
C ASP A 67 12.50 4.60 0.65
N LEU A 68 11.16 4.71 0.69
CA LEU A 68 10.26 3.58 0.83
C LEU A 68 10.12 2.79 -0.49
N PRO A 69 10.41 1.47 -0.50
CA PRO A 69 10.32 0.65 -1.70
C PRO A 69 8.88 0.29 -2.12
N ILE A 70 7.88 0.80 -1.39
CA ILE A 70 6.45 0.63 -1.68
C ILE A 70 5.90 1.70 -2.62
N MET A 71 6.67 2.78 -2.86
CA MET A 71 6.23 3.87 -3.73
C MET A 71 6.39 3.53 -5.22
N PRO A 72 5.51 4.05 -6.08
CA PRO A 72 5.64 3.87 -7.52
C PRO A 72 6.99 4.41 -8.02
N PRO A 73 7.57 3.82 -9.08
CA PRO A 73 8.91 4.14 -9.56
C PRO A 73 9.04 5.53 -10.20
N ASN A 74 8.03 6.40 -10.09
CA ASN A 74 8.04 7.76 -10.60
C ASN A 74 8.18 8.76 -9.45
N PRO A 75 9.40 9.25 -9.15
CA PRO A 75 9.62 10.20 -8.05
C PRO A 75 8.91 11.54 -8.26
N LYS A 76 8.56 11.89 -9.50
CA LYS A 76 7.82 13.13 -9.80
C LYS A 76 6.36 13.05 -9.34
N ALA A 77 5.83 11.86 -9.08
CA ALA A 77 4.48 11.67 -8.55
C ALA A 77 4.40 11.93 -7.04
N ILE A 78 5.52 11.82 -6.31
CA ILE A 78 5.55 11.91 -4.84
C ILE A 78 4.95 13.22 -4.31
N PRO A 79 5.28 14.42 -4.85
CA PRO A 79 4.67 15.67 -4.38
C PRO A 79 3.15 15.67 -4.53
N PHE A 80 2.62 15.20 -5.66
CA PHE A 80 1.17 15.14 -5.89
C PHE A 80 0.47 14.18 -4.95
N ILE A 81 1.08 13.03 -4.65
CA ILE A 81 0.55 12.07 -3.69
C ILE A 81 0.56 12.68 -2.28
N LEU A 82 1.63 13.37 -1.90
CA LEU A 82 1.70 14.05 -0.61
C LEU A 82 0.67 15.16 -0.49
N ASP A 83 0.48 15.96 -1.53
CA ASP A 83 -0.52 17.03 -1.52
C ASP A 83 -1.94 16.48 -1.38
N GLU A 84 -2.24 15.32 -1.97
CA GLU A 84 -3.54 14.64 -1.80
C GLU A 84 -3.81 14.22 -0.34
N TYR A 85 -2.78 13.74 0.37
CA TYR A 85 -2.93 13.25 1.75
C TYR A 85 -2.73 14.33 2.82
N LEU A 86 -1.83 15.28 2.57
CA LEU A 86 -1.41 16.29 3.53
C LEU A 86 -2.05 17.65 3.28
N GLY A 87 -2.53 17.96 2.08
CA GLY A 87 -3.15 19.25 1.75
C GLY A 87 -2.32 20.44 2.23
N ASP A 88 -2.92 21.32 3.03
CA ASP A 88 -2.28 22.46 3.71
C ASP A 88 -2.12 22.22 5.24
N ILE A 89 -2.02 20.96 5.67
CA ILE A 89 -1.86 20.61 7.09
C ILE A 89 -0.47 21.03 7.58
N ASP A 90 -0.46 21.74 8.72
CA ASP A 90 0.75 22.21 9.41
C ASP A 90 1.02 21.48 10.73
N ASP A 91 0.02 20.78 11.31
CA ASP A 91 0.19 20.06 12.57
C ASP A 91 1.09 18.82 12.39
N PRO A 92 2.23 18.71 13.11
CA PRO A 92 3.15 17.60 12.91
C PRO A 92 2.56 16.22 13.23
N LEU A 93 1.62 16.13 14.18
CA LEU A 93 1.00 14.85 14.54
C LEU A 93 0.02 14.42 13.46
N GLU A 94 -0.77 15.34 12.92
CA GLU A 94 -1.66 15.06 11.81
C GLU A 94 -0.88 14.68 10.54
N ILE A 95 0.23 15.37 10.22
CA ILE A 95 1.11 14.99 9.10
C ILE A 95 1.61 13.55 9.25
N ARG A 96 2.04 13.16 10.46
CA ARG A 96 2.46 11.80 10.76
C ARG A 96 1.33 10.79 10.49
N ASP A 97 0.14 11.06 11.02
CA ASP A 97 -0.98 10.12 10.91
C ASP A 97 -1.40 9.94 9.44
N ARG A 98 -1.49 11.04 8.67
CA ARG A 98 -1.76 10.99 7.22
C ARG A 98 -0.67 10.29 6.41
N PHE A 99 0.60 10.47 6.81
CA PHE A 99 1.70 9.74 6.20
C PHE A 99 1.59 8.21 6.43
N LEU A 100 1.19 7.79 7.63
CA LEU A 100 0.98 6.38 7.94
C LEU A 100 -0.23 5.80 7.19
N ASP A 101 -1.31 6.56 7.05
CA ASP A 101 -2.48 6.20 6.24
C ASP A 101 -2.07 6.00 4.77
N LEU A 102 -1.31 6.93 4.18
CA LEU A 102 -0.79 6.83 2.81
C LEU A 102 0.01 5.54 2.59
N CYS A 103 0.90 5.22 3.52
CA CYS A 103 1.71 4.01 3.44
C CYS A 103 0.84 2.75 3.56
N GLY A 104 -0.16 2.77 4.46
CA GLY A 104 -1.13 1.69 4.64
C GLY A 104 -1.98 1.46 3.39
N ASP A 105 -2.49 2.53 2.79
CA ASP A 105 -3.30 2.48 1.57
C ASP A 105 -2.50 1.97 0.39
N THR A 106 -1.26 2.44 0.24
CA THR A 106 -0.36 2.05 -0.84
C THR A 106 0.00 0.56 -0.77
N MET A 107 0.31 0.05 0.43
CA MET A 107 0.79 -1.32 0.62
C MET A 107 -0.35 -2.35 0.77
N PHE A 108 -1.49 -1.97 1.34
CA PHE A 108 -2.57 -2.89 1.70
C PHE A 108 -3.91 -2.55 1.05
N ALA A 109 -4.46 -1.35 1.27
CA ALA A 109 -5.85 -1.06 0.88
C ALA A 109 -6.05 -1.05 -0.63
N ILE A 110 -5.21 -0.31 -1.37
CA ILE A 110 -5.30 -0.21 -2.84
C ILE A 110 -5.06 -1.58 -3.50
N PRO A 111 -3.99 -2.34 -3.16
CA PRO A 111 -3.82 -3.70 -3.66
C PRO A 111 -5.01 -4.61 -3.32
N ALA A 112 -5.49 -4.60 -2.08
CA ALA A 112 -6.63 -5.42 -1.67
C ALA A 112 -7.89 -5.12 -2.49
N LEU A 113 -8.18 -3.83 -2.71
CA LEU A 113 -9.30 -3.39 -3.54
C LEU A 113 -9.14 -3.82 -5.01
N ARG A 114 -7.92 -3.78 -5.55
CA ARG A 114 -7.65 -4.24 -6.93
C ARG A 114 -7.88 -5.75 -7.05
N ILE A 115 -7.37 -6.55 -6.11
CA ILE A 115 -7.59 -8.00 -6.08
C ILE A 115 -9.08 -8.31 -5.94
N ALA A 116 -9.78 -7.68 -4.98
CA ALA A 116 -11.21 -7.86 -4.78
C ALA A 116 -12.01 -7.56 -6.06
N LYS A 117 -11.70 -6.45 -6.75
CA LYS A 117 -12.35 -6.08 -8.01
C LYS A 117 -12.05 -7.06 -9.14
N GLY A 118 -10.80 -7.53 -9.27
CA GLY A 118 -10.42 -8.56 -10.25
C GLY A 118 -11.10 -9.90 -9.97
N HIS A 119 -11.29 -10.23 -8.69
CA HIS A 119 -11.89 -11.49 -8.25
C HIS A 119 -13.43 -11.48 -8.21
N ARG A 120 -14.06 -10.30 -8.24
CA ARG A 120 -15.52 -10.04 -8.10
C ARG A 120 -16.43 -10.73 -9.15
N GLY A 121 -15.88 -11.57 -10.04
CA GLY A 121 -16.64 -12.66 -10.65
C GLY A 121 -17.11 -13.73 -9.65
N THR A 122 -16.66 -13.63 -8.39
CA THR A 122 -16.97 -14.47 -7.24
C THR A 122 -17.28 -13.54 -6.07
N ILE A 123 -18.43 -13.73 -5.41
CA ILE A 123 -19.04 -12.87 -4.39
C ILE A 123 -18.00 -12.36 -3.37
N CYS A 124 -17.74 -11.05 -3.34
CA CYS A 124 -16.88 -10.39 -2.36
C CYS A 124 -17.75 -9.53 -1.44
N SER A 125 -17.94 -9.96 -0.19
CA SER A 125 -18.61 -9.16 0.85
C SER A 125 -17.57 -8.29 1.54
N TYR A 126 -17.77 -6.98 1.52
CA TYR A 126 -16.97 -6.00 2.26
C TYR A 126 -17.59 -5.86 3.63
N TYR A 127 -16.80 -6.09 4.68
CA TYR A 127 -17.17 -5.71 6.04
C TYR A 127 -16.21 -4.58 6.44
N SER A 128 -16.77 -3.36 6.51
CA SER A 128 -16.15 -2.17 7.12
C SER A 128 -16.68 -2.01 8.54
#